data_AF-A0AA47NBY7-F1
#
_entry.id   AF-A0AA47NBY7-F1
#
_cell.length_a   1.000
_cell.length_b   1.000
_cell.length_c   1.000
_cell.angle_alpha   90.00
_cell.angle_beta   90.00
_cell.angle_gamma   90.00
#
_symmetry.space_group_name_H-M   'P 1'
#
loop_
_entity.id
_entity.type
_entity.pdbx_description
1 polymer ?
#
loop_
_entity_poly.entity_id
_entity_poly.type
_entity_poly.pdbx_seq_one_letter_code
_entity_poly.pdbx_strand_id
1 'polypeptide(L)'
;MYSCCICGLALQSLKAYVLHCKLHRNEPGVVFKCVGLDCKRVFSRYPALKAHFYRSHTGKTLLSHGLSSDALKCTVSFCECRCDGVKGLVAHLKKHIEEGCPVNCPVMGCEMVFTVKSSFTAHMSRKHKQCPVDVISSACGSGAHSVACPSTITTVAIEEPACLSDAEQIVGDSNFDDLYLRNVCLFYAKLQGQYLVPTSTIQMIVEEMQNIHELGQMHTLNKLNSLLQDLVSDEISQTCHTGPMRTAYTRTKCFKDMLKYVEPKRLLLGTDENRDKRFAYYVPVLDTLKNMLTSGFWRGLMSENSVQSSPDVLSDCSDGKLFKSNSFFQDFPACLKLVLYQDAFEVVNPLGSARRKHKLTSLC
;
A
#
# COMPACT_ATOMS: atom_id res chain seq x y z
N MET A 1 -1.50 -32.06 1.28
CA MET A 1 -2.01 -31.67 -0.06
C MET A 1 -3.52 -31.88 -0.05
N TYR A 2 -4.31 -31.03 -0.71
CA TYR A 2 -5.78 -31.06 -0.68
C TYR A 2 -6.30 -31.27 -2.11
N SER A 3 -7.06 -32.33 -2.38
CA SER A 3 -7.61 -32.62 -3.72
C SER A 3 -9.02 -32.07 -3.89
N CYS A 4 -9.31 -31.51 -5.07
CA CYS A 4 -10.66 -31.13 -5.45
C CYS A 4 -11.52 -32.39 -5.67
N CYS A 5 -12.59 -32.56 -4.91
CA CYS A 5 -13.51 -33.69 -5.04
C CYS A 5 -14.47 -33.60 -6.24
N ILE A 6 -14.22 -32.67 -7.15
CA ILE A 6 -15.01 -32.38 -8.35
C ILE A 6 -14.15 -32.65 -9.59
N CYS A 7 -13.05 -31.92 -9.76
CA CYS A 7 -12.15 -32.05 -10.92
C CYS A 7 -10.79 -32.75 -10.63
N GLY A 8 -10.59 -33.28 -9.41
CA GLY A 8 -9.37 -33.99 -9.02
C GLY A 8 -8.14 -33.11 -8.71
N LEU A 9 -8.15 -31.83 -9.07
CA LEU A 9 -6.99 -30.93 -8.95
C LEU A 9 -6.38 -30.92 -7.54
N ALA A 10 -5.08 -31.18 -7.44
CA ALA A 10 -4.35 -31.19 -6.18
C ALA A 10 -3.78 -29.79 -5.83
N LEU A 11 -4.06 -29.32 -4.61
CA LEU A 11 -3.82 -27.95 -4.17
C LEU A 11 -3.03 -27.90 -2.86
N GLN A 12 -2.16 -26.88 -2.74
CA GLN A 12 -1.16 -26.82 -1.67
C GLN A 12 -1.70 -26.34 -0.31
N SER A 13 -2.87 -25.67 -0.27
CA SER A 13 -3.47 -25.21 0.99
C SER A 13 -5.00 -25.30 0.98
N LEU A 14 -5.59 -25.37 2.18
CA LEU A 14 -7.05 -25.34 2.37
C LEU A 14 -7.65 -24.02 1.84
N LYS A 15 -6.91 -22.90 1.94
CA LYS A 15 -7.30 -21.61 1.34
C LYS A 15 -7.34 -21.72 -0.19
N ALA A 16 -6.34 -22.35 -0.82
CA ALA A 16 -6.33 -22.56 -2.27
C ALA A 16 -7.47 -23.47 -2.72
N TYR A 17 -7.77 -24.55 -1.97
CA TYR A 17 -8.97 -25.38 -2.19
C TYR A 17 -10.26 -24.55 -2.18
N VAL A 18 -10.50 -23.78 -1.12
CA VAL A 18 -11.73 -22.97 -0.98
C VAL A 18 -11.79 -21.82 -1.99
N LEU A 19 -10.68 -21.31 -2.51
CA LEU A 19 -10.71 -20.34 -3.63
C LEU A 19 -10.97 -21.03 -4.97
N HIS A 20 -10.35 -22.18 -5.23
CA HIS A 20 -10.56 -22.99 -6.44
C HIS A 20 -12.02 -23.46 -6.58
N CYS A 21 -12.68 -23.86 -5.49
CA CYS A 21 -14.10 -24.23 -5.49
C CYS A 21 -15.04 -23.14 -6.01
N LYS A 22 -14.60 -21.88 -6.13
CA LYS A 22 -15.36 -20.80 -6.78
C LYS A 22 -15.67 -21.12 -8.26
N LEU A 23 -14.76 -21.82 -8.95
CA LEU A 23 -14.92 -22.16 -10.37
C LEU A 23 -16.11 -23.10 -10.62
N HIS A 24 -16.38 -24.02 -9.67
CA HIS A 24 -17.44 -25.01 -9.76
C HIS A 24 -18.80 -24.50 -9.26
N ARG A 25 -18.97 -23.20 -8.97
CA ARG A 25 -20.20 -22.64 -8.34
C ARG A 25 -21.49 -22.88 -9.14
N ASN A 26 -21.38 -23.01 -10.47
CA ASN A 26 -22.51 -23.11 -11.40
C ASN A 26 -22.66 -24.53 -11.98
N GLU A 27 -21.93 -25.52 -11.46
CA GLU A 27 -22.08 -26.91 -11.91
C GLU A 27 -23.39 -27.53 -11.38
N PRO A 28 -24.16 -28.24 -12.23
CA PRO A 28 -25.46 -28.78 -11.83
C PRO A 28 -25.31 -29.87 -10.76
N GLY A 29 -25.98 -29.68 -9.63
CA GLY A 29 -25.96 -30.63 -8.51
C GLY A 29 -24.65 -30.67 -7.72
N VAL A 30 -23.77 -29.67 -7.86
CA VAL A 30 -22.47 -29.62 -7.17
C VAL A 30 -22.60 -29.64 -5.64
N VAL A 31 -21.70 -30.39 -4.98
CA VAL A 31 -21.68 -30.56 -3.52
C VAL A 31 -20.28 -30.29 -2.98
N PHE A 32 -20.14 -29.16 -2.28
CA PHE A 32 -18.87 -28.70 -1.71
C PHE A 32 -18.62 -29.33 -0.35
N LYS A 33 -17.57 -30.14 -0.23
CA LYS A 33 -17.14 -30.75 1.04
C LYS A 33 -16.07 -29.87 1.70
N CYS A 34 -16.07 -29.74 3.02
CA CYS A 34 -14.89 -29.20 3.70
C CYS A 34 -13.80 -30.28 3.73
N VAL A 35 -12.54 -29.87 3.56
CA VAL A 35 -11.36 -30.74 3.63
C VAL A 35 -10.37 -30.26 4.71
N GLY A 36 -10.86 -29.46 5.67
CA GLY A 36 -10.09 -29.09 6.87
C GLY A 36 -10.06 -30.23 7.89
N LEU A 37 -9.01 -30.24 8.73
CA LEU A 37 -8.85 -31.20 9.82
C LEU A 37 -10.13 -31.32 10.65
N ASP A 38 -10.55 -32.58 10.85
CA ASP A 38 -11.77 -33.03 11.54
C ASP A 38 -13.11 -32.44 11.06
N CYS A 39 -13.12 -31.69 9.94
CA CYS A 39 -14.33 -31.03 9.46
C CYS A 39 -15.11 -31.86 8.44
N LYS A 40 -16.18 -32.51 8.91
CA LYS A 40 -17.09 -33.32 8.07
C LYS A 40 -18.25 -32.51 7.44
N ARG A 41 -18.15 -31.17 7.38
CA ARG A 41 -19.23 -30.30 6.88
C ARG A 41 -19.32 -30.28 5.35
N VAL A 42 -20.55 -30.15 4.84
CA VAL A 42 -20.88 -30.21 3.41
C VAL A 42 -21.87 -29.09 3.08
N PHE A 43 -21.76 -28.51 1.88
CA PHE A 43 -22.51 -27.31 1.46
C PHE A 43 -22.98 -27.44 0.01
N SER A 44 -24.22 -27.05 -0.26
CA SER A 44 -24.81 -27.00 -1.61
C SER A 44 -24.55 -25.69 -2.37
N ARG A 45 -23.86 -24.72 -1.75
CA ARG A 45 -23.57 -23.41 -2.34
C ARG A 45 -22.17 -22.92 -1.96
N TYR A 46 -21.46 -22.36 -2.94
CA TYR A 46 -20.09 -21.87 -2.77
C TYR A 46 -19.92 -20.82 -1.64
N PRO A 47 -20.79 -19.78 -1.51
CA PRO A 47 -20.65 -18.79 -0.43
C PRO A 47 -20.73 -19.40 0.98
N ALA A 48 -21.47 -20.50 1.17
CA ALA A 48 -21.58 -21.17 2.45
C ALA A 48 -20.29 -21.93 2.84
N LEU A 49 -19.64 -22.60 1.88
CA LEU A 49 -18.29 -23.16 2.06
C LEU A 49 -17.29 -22.05 2.43
N LYS A 50 -17.28 -20.95 1.64
CA LYS A 50 -16.39 -19.81 1.84
C LYS A 50 -16.57 -19.21 3.24
N ALA A 51 -17.81 -18.91 3.64
CA ALA A 51 -18.13 -18.37 4.96
C ALA A 51 -17.74 -19.33 6.10
N HIS A 52 -18.00 -20.63 5.96
CA HIS A 52 -17.56 -21.62 6.95
C HIS A 52 -16.02 -21.68 7.08
N PHE A 53 -15.29 -21.74 5.98
CA PHE A 53 -13.82 -21.73 6.01
C PHE A 53 -13.26 -20.52 6.76
N TYR A 54 -13.76 -19.31 6.44
CA TYR A 54 -13.32 -18.07 7.10
C TYR A 54 -13.77 -17.94 8.57
N ARG A 55 -14.78 -18.71 9.01
CA ARG A 55 -15.24 -18.76 10.42
C ARG A 55 -14.59 -19.87 11.24
N SER A 56 -14.20 -20.98 10.62
CA SER A 56 -13.79 -22.21 11.32
C SER A 56 -12.33 -22.61 11.11
N HIS A 57 -11.67 -22.14 10.05
CA HIS A 57 -10.35 -22.66 9.65
C HIS A 57 -9.25 -21.61 9.46
N THR A 58 -9.57 -20.33 9.26
CA THR A 58 -8.56 -19.24 9.28
C THR A 58 -8.15 -18.78 10.67
N GLY A 59 -8.86 -19.19 11.73
CA GLY A 59 -8.63 -18.71 13.10
C GLY A 59 -7.78 -19.61 14.01
N LYS A 60 -7.38 -20.82 13.57
CA LYS A 60 -6.66 -21.79 14.41
C LYS A 60 -5.57 -22.55 13.64
N THR A 61 -4.37 -21.99 13.65
CA THR A 61 -3.12 -22.75 13.60
C THR A 61 -2.35 -22.50 14.88
N LEU A 62 -2.94 -22.93 16.00
CA LEU A 62 -2.32 -22.90 17.32
C LEU A 62 -2.48 -24.27 17.97
N LEU A 63 -1.39 -24.73 18.58
CA LEU A 63 -1.25 -26.04 19.18
C LEU A 63 -2.22 -26.22 20.35
N SER A 64 -2.64 -27.46 20.57
CA SER A 64 -3.48 -27.85 21.70
C SER A 64 -2.66 -27.86 23.01
N HIS A 65 -2.63 -26.73 23.71
CA HIS A 65 -2.57 -26.69 25.18
C HIS A 65 -3.41 -25.49 25.64
N GLY A 66 -4.30 -25.71 26.61
CA GLY A 66 -5.31 -24.72 26.99
C GLY A 66 -4.94 -23.94 28.25
N LEU A 67 -5.67 -22.84 28.47
CA LEU A 67 -6.03 -22.28 29.77
C LEU A 67 -7.24 -21.36 29.57
N SER A 68 -8.11 -21.24 30.58
CA SER A 68 -9.35 -20.46 30.49
C SER A 68 -9.13 -18.97 30.75
N SER A 69 -9.85 -18.11 30.02
CA SER A 69 -10.02 -16.69 30.35
C SER A 69 -11.37 -16.20 29.83
N ASP A 70 -12.06 -15.36 30.59
CA ASP A 70 -13.44 -14.96 30.28
C ASP A 70 -13.51 -13.86 29.20
N ALA A 71 -13.70 -14.31 27.96
CA ALA A 71 -13.81 -13.43 26.80
C ALA A 71 -15.22 -12.78 26.70
N LEU A 72 -15.25 -11.45 26.62
CA LEU A 72 -16.45 -10.62 26.63
C LEU A 72 -17.30 -10.82 25.37
N LYS A 73 -18.60 -11.08 25.50
CA LYS A 73 -19.51 -11.33 24.38
C LYS A 73 -20.02 -10.03 23.73
N CYS A 74 -20.11 -10.00 22.40
CA CYS A 74 -20.81 -8.95 21.66
C CYS A 74 -22.32 -8.93 21.96
N THR A 75 -22.91 -7.73 21.98
CA THR A 75 -24.33 -7.46 22.22
C THR A 75 -25.16 -7.25 20.95
N VAL A 76 -24.52 -7.15 19.78
CA VAL A 76 -25.21 -6.97 18.48
C VAL A 76 -25.93 -8.27 18.08
N SER A 77 -27.18 -8.15 17.62
CA SER A 77 -28.01 -9.29 17.22
C SER A 77 -27.30 -10.20 16.21
N PHE A 78 -27.39 -11.51 16.46
CA PHE A 78 -26.72 -12.58 15.67
C PHE A 78 -25.18 -12.53 15.65
N CYS A 79 -24.53 -11.67 16.44
CA CYS A 79 -23.08 -11.70 16.62
C CYS A 79 -22.66 -12.58 17.81
N GLU A 80 -22.01 -13.71 17.51
CA GLU A 80 -21.47 -14.63 18.53
C GLU A 80 -20.01 -14.32 18.91
N CYS A 81 -19.47 -13.17 18.50
CA CYS A 81 -18.08 -12.83 18.78
C CYS A 81 -17.84 -12.70 20.29
N ARG A 82 -16.78 -13.37 20.75
CA ARG A 82 -16.18 -13.16 22.07
C ARG A 82 -14.85 -12.44 21.87
N CYS A 83 -14.57 -11.43 22.69
CA CYS A 83 -13.41 -10.56 22.56
C CYS A 83 -12.58 -10.57 23.83
N ASP A 84 -11.26 -10.65 23.67
CA ASP A 84 -10.31 -10.63 24.78
C ASP A 84 -10.17 -9.19 25.32
N GLY A 85 -11.02 -8.87 26.29
CA GLY A 85 -11.07 -7.59 26.99
C GLY A 85 -11.71 -6.43 26.21
N VAL A 86 -11.95 -5.34 26.95
CA VAL A 86 -12.76 -4.19 26.51
C VAL A 86 -12.23 -3.53 25.22
N LYS A 87 -10.90 -3.47 25.04
CA LYS A 87 -10.28 -2.91 23.83
C LYS A 87 -10.59 -3.73 22.58
N GLY A 88 -10.62 -5.07 22.70
CA GLY A 88 -11.02 -5.97 21.63
C GLY A 88 -12.50 -5.78 21.27
N LEU A 89 -13.37 -5.72 22.28
CA LEU A 89 -14.81 -5.49 22.08
C LEU A 89 -15.09 -4.14 21.40
N VAL A 90 -14.48 -3.05 21.85
CA VAL A 90 -14.66 -1.71 21.24
C VAL A 90 -14.08 -1.63 19.82
N ALA A 91 -13.04 -2.40 19.50
CA ALA A 91 -12.54 -2.51 18.12
C ALA A 91 -13.50 -3.31 17.22
N HIS A 92 -14.00 -4.45 17.72
CA HIS A 92 -14.99 -5.27 17.02
C HIS A 92 -16.30 -4.51 16.76
N LEU A 93 -16.81 -3.77 17.75
CA LEU A 93 -18.01 -2.96 17.62
C LEU A 93 -17.91 -1.86 16.56
N LYS A 94 -16.72 -1.28 16.32
CA LYS A 94 -16.52 -0.33 15.21
C LYS A 94 -16.72 -0.97 13.84
N LYS A 95 -16.41 -2.26 13.70
CA LYS A 95 -16.60 -3.00 12.44
C LYS A 95 -18.08 -3.18 12.11
N HIS A 96 -18.94 -3.39 13.11
CA HIS A 96 -20.39 -3.43 12.88
C HIS A 96 -20.94 -2.07 12.41
N ILE A 97 -20.38 -0.95 12.89
CA ILE A 97 -20.74 0.38 12.39
C ILE A 97 -20.25 0.59 10.94
N GLU A 98 -19.10 0.02 10.55
CA GLU A 98 -18.62 0.01 9.16
C GLU A 98 -19.47 -0.90 8.25
N GLU A 99 -20.08 -1.95 8.83
CA GLU A 99 -21.06 -2.83 8.17
C GLU A 99 -22.48 -2.23 8.13
N GLY A 100 -22.66 -0.98 8.58
CA GLY A 100 -23.94 -0.26 8.58
C GLY A 100 -24.88 -0.59 9.73
N CYS A 101 -24.49 -1.47 10.66
CA CYS A 101 -25.31 -1.85 11.80
C CYS A 101 -25.26 -0.80 12.93
N PRO A 102 -26.39 -0.40 13.53
CA PRO A 102 -26.40 0.41 14.75
C PRO A 102 -25.81 -0.38 15.93
N VAL A 103 -25.02 0.29 16.77
CA VAL A 103 -24.32 -0.32 17.90
C VAL A 103 -24.58 0.45 19.19
N ASN A 104 -24.98 -0.28 20.24
CA ASN A 104 -25.17 0.27 21.58
C ASN A 104 -23.83 0.38 22.32
N CYS A 105 -23.72 1.33 23.25
CA CYS A 105 -22.61 1.40 24.19
C CYS A 105 -22.52 0.11 25.03
N PRO A 106 -21.33 -0.53 25.16
CA PRO A 106 -21.16 -1.76 25.94
C PRO A 106 -20.96 -1.51 27.45
N VAL A 107 -21.08 -0.27 27.93
CA VAL A 107 -20.88 0.08 29.34
C VAL A 107 -22.23 0.09 30.06
N MET A 108 -22.34 -0.63 31.18
CA MET A 108 -23.56 -0.69 31.99
C MET A 108 -24.03 0.71 32.40
N GLY A 109 -25.32 0.98 32.22
CA GLY A 109 -25.92 2.31 32.47
C GLY A 109 -25.72 3.34 31.36
N CYS A 110 -25.26 2.96 30.17
CA CYS A 110 -25.16 3.87 29.02
C CYS A 110 -26.00 3.38 27.82
N GLU A 111 -27.12 4.05 27.57
CA GLU A 111 -28.11 3.67 26.54
C GLU A 111 -27.82 4.27 25.15
N MET A 112 -26.64 4.87 24.95
CA MET A 112 -26.30 5.56 23.70
C MET A 112 -26.09 4.57 22.53
N VAL A 113 -26.81 4.82 21.43
CA VAL A 113 -26.72 4.05 20.17
C VAL A 113 -25.96 4.85 19.11
N PHE A 114 -25.14 4.16 18.30
CA PHE A 114 -24.27 4.77 17.30
C PHE A 114 -24.36 4.08 15.93
N THR A 115 -24.64 4.87 14.90
CA THR A 115 -24.54 4.50 13.48
C THR A 115 -23.31 5.09 12.79
N VAL A 116 -22.47 5.85 13.50
CA VAL A 116 -21.31 6.56 12.94
C VAL A 116 -20.05 6.34 13.78
N LYS A 117 -18.99 5.83 13.13
CA LYS A 117 -17.73 5.35 13.74
C LYS A 117 -16.96 6.45 14.50
N SER A 118 -16.98 7.69 13.99
CA SER A 118 -16.37 8.85 14.63
C SER A 118 -17.10 9.21 15.93
N SER A 119 -18.43 9.28 15.91
CA SER A 119 -19.29 9.55 17.07
C SER A 119 -19.09 8.52 18.18
N PHE A 120 -19.08 7.23 17.86
CA PHE A 120 -18.80 6.16 18.84
C PHE A 120 -17.39 6.29 19.45
N THR A 121 -16.38 6.57 18.62
CA THR A 121 -15.00 6.74 19.08
C THR A 121 -14.83 7.98 19.97
N ALA A 122 -15.50 9.09 19.65
CA ALA A 122 -15.51 10.31 20.46
C ALA A 122 -16.25 10.11 21.79
N HIS A 123 -17.38 9.40 21.78
CA HIS A 123 -18.13 9.05 23.00
C HIS A 123 -17.28 8.19 23.95
N MET A 124 -16.74 7.06 23.47
CA MET A 124 -15.88 6.16 24.26
C MET A 124 -14.69 6.92 24.90
N SER A 125 -13.99 7.74 24.12
CA SER A 125 -12.80 8.48 24.60
C SER A 125 -13.11 9.68 25.52
N ARG A 126 -14.32 10.26 25.47
CA ARG A 126 -14.73 11.40 26.30
C ARG A 126 -15.51 11.02 27.56
N LYS A 127 -16.27 9.92 27.54
CA LYS A 127 -17.14 9.49 28.65
C LYS A 127 -16.64 8.25 29.40
N HIS A 128 -15.86 7.38 28.74
CA HIS A 128 -15.47 6.06 29.28
C HIS A 128 -13.96 5.81 29.24
N LYS A 129 -13.16 6.90 29.26
CA LYS A 129 -11.69 6.89 29.07
C LYS A 129 -10.91 5.99 30.05
N GLN A 130 -11.47 5.70 31.23
CA GLN A 130 -10.85 4.94 32.31
C GLN A 130 -11.83 3.99 33.03
N CYS A 131 -12.87 3.46 32.34
CA CYS A 131 -13.75 2.46 32.95
C CYS A 131 -13.01 1.14 33.25
N PRO A 132 -13.13 0.56 34.47
CA PRO A 132 -12.66 -0.78 34.78
C PRO A 132 -13.39 -1.86 33.97
N VAL A 133 -12.80 -3.06 33.89
CA VAL A 133 -13.34 -4.20 33.13
C VAL A 133 -14.63 -4.73 33.76
N ASP A 134 -14.75 -4.63 35.08
CA ASP A 134 -15.82 -5.24 35.90
C ASP A 134 -17.21 -4.62 35.68
N VAL A 135 -17.27 -3.50 34.94
CA VAL A 135 -18.51 -2.77 34.58
C VAL A 135 -19.11 -3.28 33.26
N ILE A 136 -18.57 -4.38 32.69
CA ILE A 136 -18.98 -4.95 31.40
C ILE A 136 -19.16 -6.47 31.55
N SER A 137 -20.36 -6.90 31.94
CA SER A 137 -20.74 -8.31 32.07
C SER A 137 -22.18 -8.56 31.61
N SER A 138 -22.53 -9.81 31.27
CA SER A 138 -23.74 -10.11 30.49
C SER A 138 -24.87 -10.78 31.29
N ALA A 139 -26.09 -10.30 31.09
CA ALA A 139 -27.33 -11.01 31.41
C ALA A 139 -28.37 -10.78 30.29
N CYS A 140 -29.27 -11.76 30.09
CA CYS A 140 -30.40 -11.63 29.15
C CYS A 140 -31.69 -11.31 29.93
N GLY A 141 -32.58 -10.52 29.33
CA GLY A 141 -33.93 -10.26 29.84
C GLY A 141 -34.87 -9.92 28.69
N SER A 142 -36.06 -10.55 28.68
CA SER A 142 -37.01 -10.46 27.56
C SER A 142 -37.82 -9.17 27.58
N GLY A 143 -38.13 -8.64 26.40
CA GLY A 143 -39.09 -7.54 26.22
C GLY A 143 -39.49 -7.41 24.77
N ALA A 144 -40.70 -7.86 24.41
CA ALA A 144 -41.29 -7.59 23.10
C ALA A 144 -42.14 -6.32 23.18
N HIS A 145 -42.16 -5.51 22.12
CA HIS A 145 -43.40 -4.94 21.57
C HIS A 145 -43.17 -4.40 20.15
N SER A 146 -44.24 -4.32 19.38
CA SER A 146 -44.30 -3.79 18.01
C SER A 146 -44.50 -2.27 18.02
N VAL A 147 -44.15 -1.56 16.93
CA VAL A 147 -45.13 -0.81 16.11
C VAL A 147 -44.47 -0.13 14.88
N ALA A 148 -45.25 -0.16 13.80
CA ALA A 148 -45.12 0.38 12.44
C ALA A 148 -44.25 1.63 12.13
N CYS A 149 -43.78 1.66 10.87
CA CYS A 149 -43.52 2.89 10.12
C CYS A 149 -44.84 3.56 9.68
N PRO A 150 -44.84 4.87 9.42
CA PRO A 150 -45.64 5.45 8.34
C PRO A 150 -44.79 5.84 7.12
N SER A 151 -45.38 5.81 5.92
CA SER A 151 -44.73 6.23 4.66
C SER A 151 -45.57 7.29 3.95
N THR A 152 -44.97 8.45 3.64
CA THR A 152 -45.54 9.61 2.92
C THR A 152 -44.40 10.59 2.60
N ILE A 153 -44.27 11.32 1.47
CA ILE A 153 -44.76 11.30 0.07
C ILE A 153 -43.68 12.09 -0.75
N THR A 154 -43.62 12.20 -2.09
CA THR A 154 -44.60 12.05 -3.19
C THR A 154 -43.85 11.70 -4.49
N THR A 155 -44.55 11.28 -5.56
CA THR A 155 -44.01 11.19 -6.93
C THR A 155 -44.05 12.52 -7.66
N VAL A 156 -42.98 12.87 -8.40
CA VAL A 156 -43.03 13.69 -9.63
C VAL A 156 -41.98 13.16 -10.61
N ALA A 157 -42.29 13.09 -11.90
CA ALA A 157 -41.36 12.78 -12.98
C ALA A 157 -41.29 13.96 -13.97
N ILE A 158 -40.21 14.09 -14.74
CA ILE A 158 -40.15 14.86 -16.00
C ILE A 158 -38.90 14.44 -16.82
N GLU A 159 -39.18 13.92 -18.02
CA GLU A 159 -38.53 14.11 -19.34
C GLU A 159 -36.99 14.03 -19.53
N GLU A 160 -36.57 13.21 -20.49
CA GLU A 160 -35.31 13.37 -21.25
C GLU A 160 -35.49 14.39 -22.39
N PRO A 161 -34.38 14.93 -22.94
CA PRO A 161 -34.17 14.65 -24.37
C PRO A 161 -32.71 14.40 -24.83
N ALA A 162 -32.58 13.46 -25.77
CA ALA A 162 -31.79 13.54 -27.02
C ALA A 162 -30.26 13.76 -27.02
N CYS A 163 -29.53 12.63 -27.05
CA CYS A 163 -28.49 12.22 -28.04
C CYS A 163 -27.21 13.05 -28.39
N LEU A 164 -26.08 12.35 -28.24
CA LEU A 164 -24.92 12.21 -29.16
C LEU A 164 -23.94 13.37 -29.47
N SER A 165 -22.66 13.13 -29.11
CA SER A 165 -21.48 13.46 -29.94
C SER A 165 -20.26 12.62 -29.51
N ASP A 166 -19.52 12.03 -30.45
CA ASP A 166 -18.30 11.24 -30.17
C ASP A 166 -17.10 12.08 -29.71
N ALA A 167 -16.36 11.62 -28.69
CA ALA A 167 -14.89 11.63 -28.56
C ALA A 167 -14.43 11.40 -27.10
N GLU A 168 -14.38 10.14 -26.64
CA GLU A 168 -13.83 9.84 -25.29
C GLU A 168 -12.29 9.91 -25.27
N GLN A 169 -11.76 11.13 -25.11
CA GLN A 169 -10.48 11.31 -24.44
C GLN A 169 -10.62 10.83 -22.99
N ILE A 170 -9.77 9.92 -22.54
CA ILE A 170 -9.76 9.44 -21.16
C ILE A 170 -9.17 10.52 -20.25
N VAL A 171 -10.00 11.48 -19.87
CA VAL A 171 -9.73 12.44 -18.80
C VAL A 171 -10.24 11.85 -17.49
N GLY A 172 -9.33 11.65 -16.54
CA GLY A 172 -9.68 11.22 -15.18
C GLY A 172 -10.35 12.35 -14.41
N ASP A 173 -11.66 12.50 -14.58
CA ASP A 173 -12.51 13.45 -13.86
C ASP A 173 -13.53 12.71 -12.98
N SER A 174 -13.85 13.30 -11.82
CA SER A 174 -14.87 12.87 -10.86
C SER A 174 -16.25 12.59 -11.48
N ASN A 175 -16.58 13.22 -12.60
CA ASN A 175 -17.81 12.98 -13.37
C ASN A 175 -17.91 11.55 -13.94
N PHE A 176 -16.79 10.83 -14.13
CA PHE A 176 -16.81 9.47 -14.68
C PHE A 176 -17.48 8.46 -13.75
N ASP A 177 -17.20 8.51 -12.45
CA ASP A 177 -17.76 7.57 -11.47
C ASP A 177 -19.29 7.74 -11.34
N ASP A 178 -19.77 9.00 -11.35
CA ASP A 178 -21.21 9.32 -11.34
C ASP A 178 -21.90 8.90 -12.65
N LEU A 179 -21.26 9.11 -13.81
CA LEU A 179 -21.80 8.68 -15.11
C LEU A 179 -21.82 7.14 -15.24
N TYR A 180 -20.79 6.45 -14.75
CA TYR A 180 -20.74 4.99 -14.67
C TYR A 180 -21.85 4.44 -13.76
N LEU A 181 -21.99 4.99 -12.55
CA LEU A 181 -23.05 4.61 -11.61
C LEU A 181 -24.44 4.86 -12.20
N ARG A 182 -24.67 6.01 -12.85
CA ARG A 182 -25.92 6.31 -13.56
C ARG A 182 -26.24 5.28 -14.64
N ASN A 183 -25.26 4.87 -15.45
CA ASN A 183 -25.45 3.84 -16.47
C ASN A 183 -25.80 2.47 -15.88
N VAL A 184 -25.17 2.07 -14.76
CA VAL A 184 -25.53 0.83 -14.03
C VAL A 184 -26.95 0.90 -13.48
N CYS A 185 -27.34 2.02 -12.88
CA CYS A 185 -28.71 2.24 -12.39
C CYS A 185 -29.75 2.19 -13.52
N LEU A 186 -29.48 2.81 -14.68
CA LEU A 186 -30.35 2.76 -15.86
C LEU A 186 -30.47 1.34 -16.42
N PHE A 187 -29.39 0.55 -16.43
CA PHE A 187 -29.44 -0.85 -16.84
C PHE A 187 -30.34 -1.69 -15.92
N TYR A 188 -30.22 -1.56 -14.60
CA TYR A 188 -31.10 -2.26 -13.65
C TYR A 188 -32.56 -1.80 -13.76
N ALA A 189 -32.81 -0.50 -13.89
CA ALA A 189 -34.15 0.05 -14.11
C ALA A 189 -34.78 -0.48 -15.42
N LYS A 190 -33.98 -0.67 -16.48
CA LYS A 190 -34.42 -1.26 -17.75
C LYS A 190 -34.78 -2.74 -17.59
N LEU A 191 -33.98 -3.52 -16.84
CA LEU A 191 -34.30 -4.92 -16.52
C LEU A 191 -35.61 -5.04 -15.73
N GLN A 192 -35.85 -4.17 -14.74
CA GLN A 192 -37.07 -4.19 -13.92
C GLN A 192 -38.30 -3.67 -14.68
N GLY A 193 -38.19 -2.50 -15.31
CA GLY A 193 -39.33 -1.78 -15.88
C GLY A 193 -39.69 -2.16 -17.32
N GLN A 194 -38.69 -2.42 -18.18
CA GLN A 194 -38.94 -2.75 -19.60
C GLN A 194 -39.00 -4.26 -19.83
N TYR A 195 -38.10 -5.03 -19.20
CA TYR A 195 -38.02 -6.49 -19.38
C TYR A 195 -38.73 -7.29 -18.29
N LEU A 196 -39.33 -6.62 -17.28
CA LEU A 196 -40.11 -7.22 -16.19
C LEU A 196 -39.39 -8.34 -15.44
N VAL A 197 -38.05 -8.28 -15.38
CA VAL A 197 -37.21 -9.31 -14.76
C VAL A 197 -37.36 -9.23 -13.24
N PRO A 198 -37.72 -10.33 -12.54
CA PRO A 198 -37.85 -10.33 -11.10
C PRO A 198 -36.55 -9.89 -10.39
N THR A 199 -36.66 -9.09 -9.33
CA THR A 199 -35.51 -8.57 -8.58
C THR A 199 -34.56 -9.68 -8.08
N SER A 200 -35.09 -10.87 -7.76
CA SER A 200 -34.29 -12.06 -7.43
C SER A 200 -33.43 -12.56 -8.61
N THR A 201 -33.97 -12.55 -9.83
CA THR A 201 -33.24 -12.90 -11.06
C THR A 201 -32.19 -11.84 -11.40
N ILE A 202 -32.51 -10.55 -11.22
CA ILE A 202 -31.53 -9.46 -11.41
C ILE A 202 -30.38 -9.60 -10.41
N GLN A 203 -30.67 -9.89 -9.14
CA GLN A 203 -29.64 -10.14 -8.13
C GLN A 203 -28.71 -11.30 -8.54
N MET A 204 -29.23 -12.39 -9.10
CA MET A 204 -28.38 -13.47 -9.63
C MET A 204 -27.53 -13.01 -10.83
N ILE A 205 -28.08 -12.21 -11.75
CA ILE A 205 -27.32 -11.65 -12.89
C ILE A 205 -26.14 -10.80 -12.37
N VAL A 206 -26.39 -9.92 -11.40
CA VAL A 206 -25.34 -9.07 -10.79
C VAL A 206 -24.29 -9.92 -10.06
N GLU A 207 -24.70 -10.93 -9.30
CA GLU A 207 -23.78 -11.84 -8.61
C GLU A 207 -22.93 -12.70 -9.55
N GLU A 208 -23.43 -13.08 -10.73
CA GLU A 208 -22.65 -13.75 -11.77
C GLU A 208 -21.73 -12.78 -12.53
N MET A 209 -22.18 -11.56 -12.86
CA MET A 209 -21.33 -10.53 -13.48
C MET A 209 -20.13 -10.18 -12.58
N GLN A 210 -20.36 -9.91 -11.31
CA GLN A 210 -19.31 -9.69 -10.31
C GLN A 210 -18.37 -10.90 -10.18
N ASN A 211 -18.94 -12.11 -10.19
CA ASN A 211 -18.17 -13.34 -10.13
C ASN A 211 -17.23 -13.51 -11.33
N ILE A 212 -17.73 -13.27 -12.55
CA ILE A 212 -16.96 -13.32 -13.79
C ILE A 212 -15.86 -12.25 -13.80
N HIS A 213 -16.16 -11.03 -13.38
CA HIS A 213 -15.18 -9.95 -13.26
C HIS A 213 -14.02 -10.34 -12.33
N GLU A 214 -14.31 -10.82 -11.12
CA GLU A 214 -13.29 -11.29 -10.17
C GLU A 214 -12.48 -12.49 -10.70
N LEU A 215 -13.09 -13.39 -11.48
CA LEU A 215 -12.37 -14.51 -12.11
C LEU A 215 -11.46 -14.03 -13.24
N GLY A 216 -11.91 -13.10 -14.07
CA GLY A 216 -11.12 -12.46 -15.12
C GLY A 216 -9.93 -11.67 -14.55
N GLN A 217 -10.15 -10.88 -13.49
CA GLN A 217 -9.09 -10.16 -12.80
C GLN A 217 -8.04 -11.13 -12.22
N MET A 218 -8.47 -12.21 -11.56
CA MET A 218 -7.56 -13.22 -11.01
C MET A 218 -6.78 -13.97 -12.12
N HIS A 219 -7.42 -14.28 -13.26
CA HIS A 219 -6.73 -14.84 -14.43
C HIS A 219 -5.66 -13.88 -14.96
N THR A 220 -6.01 -12.59 -15.16
CA THR A 220 -5.08 -11.57 -15.64
C THR A 220 -3.90 -11.36 -14.69
N LEU A 221 -4.13 -11.29 -13.37
CA LEU A 221 -3.06 -11.18 -12.38
C LEU A 221 -2.14 -12.42 -12.38
N ASN A 222 -2.69 -13.63 -12.49
CA ASN A 222 -1.89 -14.86 -12.60
C ASN A 222 -1.08 -14.92 -13.91
N LYS A 223 -1.63 -14.40 -15.02
CA LYS A 223 -0.93 -14.32 -16.31
C LYS A 223 0.16 -13.24 -16.31
N LEU A 224 -0.08 -12.10 -15.68
CA LEU A 224 0.95 -11.08 -15.45
C LEU A 224 2.07 -11.60 -14.54
N ASN A 225 1.73 -12.27 -13.44
CA ASN A 225 2.73 -12.85 -12.53
C ASN A 225 3.63 -13.90 -13.22
N SER A 226 3.08 -14.74 -14.10
CA SER A 226 3.91 -15.69 -14.87
C SER A 226 4.81 -14.97 -15.88
N LEU A 227 4.29 -14.00 -16.64
CA LEU A 227 5.10 -13.20 -17.57
C LEU A 227 6.16 -12.32 -16.87
N LEU A 228 5.94 -11.92 -15.61
CA LEU A 228 6.90 -11.17 -14.81
C LEU A 228 7.93 -12.06 -14.09
N GLN A 229 7.59 -13.32 -13.76
CA GLN A 229 8.56 -14.30 -13.28
C GLN A 229 9.63 -14.60 -14.34
N ASP A 230 9.25 -14.67 -15.62
CA ASP A 230 10.19 -14.83 -16.75
C ASP A 230 11.11 -13.60 -16.96
N LEU A 231 10.78 -12.43 -16.39
CA LEU A 231 11.53 -11.18 -16.52
C LEU A 231 12.32 -10.78 -15.26
N VAL A 232 11.93 -11.27 -14.08
CA VAL A 232 12.61 -10.99 -12.81
C VAL A 232 13.40 -12.22 -12.38
N SER A 233 14.64 -12.34 -12.89
CA SER A 233 15.60 -13.31 -12.36
C SER A 233 15.79 -13.09 -10.85
N ASP A 234 15.66 -14.16 -10.07
CA ASP A 234 15.77 -14.17 -8.60
C ASP A 234 17.11 -13.59 -8.10
N GLU A 235 18.15 -13.60 -8.95
CA GLU A 235 19.50 -13.10 -8.68
C GLU A 235 19.51 -11.66 -8.14
N ILE A 236 18.66 -10.77 -8.67
CA ILE A 236 18.61 -9.36 -8.24
C ILE A 236 18.04 -9.25 -6.81
N SER A 237 16.99 -10.02 -6.49
CA SER A 237 16.38 -10.03 -5.17
C SER A 237 17.32 -10.65 -4.12
N GLN A 238 17.96 -11.78 -4.47
CA GLN A 238 18.89 -12.48 -3.59
C GLN A 238 20.16 -11.65 -3.32
N THR A 239 20.78 -11.03 -4.33
CA THR A 239 21.99 -10.21 -4.11
C THR A 239 21.76 -9.01 -3.19
N CYS A 240 20.56 -8.42 -3.22
CA CYS A 240 20.15 -7.34 -2.32
C CYS A 240 19.84 -7.80 -0.89
N HIS A 241 19.08 -8.89 -0.72
CA HIS A 241 18.53 -9.28 0.59
C HIS A 241 19.34 -10.35 1.35
N THR A 242 20.03 -11.26 0.66
CA THR A 242 20.88 -12.30 1.25
C THR A 242 22.36 -12.19 0.88
N GLY A 243 22.67 -11.53 -0.24
CA GLY A 243 24.03 -11.37 -0.77
C GLY A 243 24.87 -10.22 -0.17
N PRO A 244 25.97 -9.82 -0.83
CA PRO A 244 26.96 -8.87 -0.29
C PRO A 244 26.41 -7.46 -0.06
N MET A 245 25.27 -7.10 -0.66
CA MET A 245 24.68 -5.76 -0.52
C MET A 245 23.80 -5.59 0.72
N ARG A 246 23.62 -6.64 1.53
CA ARG A 246 22.65 -6.70 2.64
C ARG A 246 22.83 -5.63 3.73
N THR A 247 24.06 -5.40 4.24
CA THR A 247 24.29 -4.44 5.34
C THR A 247 25.16 -3.27 4.91
N ALA A 248 25.15 -2.16 5.68
CA ALA A 248 26.02 -1.02 5.38
C ALA A 248 27.51 -1.40 5.36
N TYR A 249 27.95 -2.26 6.28
CA TYR A 249 29.32 -2.77 6.32
C TYR A 249 29.66 -3.62 5.07
N THR A 250 28.78 -4.55 4.68
CA THR A 250 29.05 -5.42 3.52
C THR A 250 28.97 -4.65 2.20
N ARG A 251 28.11 -3.62 2.09
CA ARG A 251 28.12 -2.66 0.97
C ARG A 251 29.43 -1.92 0.88
N THR A 252 29.92 -1.31 1.97
CA THR A 252 31.20 -0.59 1.95
C THR A 252 32.38 -1.50 1.59
N LYS A 253 32.35 -2.77 2.03
CA LYS A 253 33.32 -3.77 1.57
C LYS A 253 33.18 -4.05 0.07
N CYS A 254 31.97 -4.33 -0.43
CA CYS A 254 31.70 -4.54 -1.86
C CYS A 254 32.17 -3.34 -2.72
N PHE A 255 31.96 -2.11 -2.25
CA PHE A 255 32.43 -0.90 -2.94
C PHE A 255 33.97 -0.77 -2.96
N LYS A 256 34.65 -1.20 -1.89
CA LYS A 256 36.13 -1.29 -1.89
C LYS A 256 36.63 -2.33 -2.89
N ASP A 257 36.03 -3.52 -2.84
CA ASP A 257 36.45 -4.68 -3.64
C ASP A 257 36.17 -4.46 -5.15
N MET A 258 35.00 -3.92 -5.52
CA MET A 258 34.60 -3.73 -6.93
C MET A 258 34.95 -2.35 -7.51
N LEU A 259 34.85 -1.27 -6.73
CA LEU A 259 34.94 0.10 -7.23
C LEU A 259 36.17 0.86 -6.71
N LYS A 260 37.05 0.22 -5.92
CA LYS A 260 38.18 0.85 -5.23
C LYS A 260 37.76 2.07 -4.40
N TYR A 261 36.60 1.98 -3.75
CA TYR A 261 36.00 3.07 -2.97
C TYR A 261 36.96 3.62 -1.89
N VAL A 262 37.10 4.94 -1.87
CA VAL A 262 37.93 5.67 -0.91
C VAL A 262 37.03 6.18 0.22
N GLU A 263 37.30 5.72 1.45
CA GLU A 263 36.53 6.16 2.63
C GLU A 263 36.87 7.61 3.04
N PRO A 264 35.90 8.37 3.57
CA PRO A 264 36.15 9.66 4.19
C PRO A 264 37.13 9.54 5.35
N LYS A 265 38.22 10.32 5.33
CA LYS A 265 39.21 10.38 6.41
C LYS A 265 38.65 11.26 7.54
N ARG A 266 38.55 10.68 8.75
CA ARG A 266 38.09 11.36 9.96
C ARG A 266 39.19 12.25 10.53
N LEU A 267 38.86 13.52 10.80
CA LEU A 267 39.75 14.52 11.39
C LEU A 267 39.14 15.00 12.73
N LEU A 268 39.95 15.02 13.79
CA LEU A 268 39.52 15.54 15.10
C LEU A 268 39.56 17.08 15.08
N LEU A 269 38.43 17.73 15.35
CA LEU A 269 38.34 19.20 15.46
C LEU A 269 38.67 19.69 16.87
N GLY A 270 38.42 18.87 17.88
CA GLY A 270 38.63 19.19 19.29
C GLY A 270 37.60 18.52 20.18
N THR A 271 37.35 19.12 21.35
CA THR A 271 36.21 18.80 22.23
C THR A 271 35.32 20.03 22.37
N ASP A 272 34.01 19.81 22.51
CA ASP A 272 33.05 20.88 22.78
C ASP A 272 32.91 21.21 24.28
N GLU A 273 31.93 22.06 24.60
CA GLU A 273 31.58 22.49 25.96
C GLU A 273 31.19 21.32 26.89
N ASN A 274 30.62 20.24 26.34
CA ASN A 274 30.29 19.01 27.06
C ASN A 274 31.49 18.06 27.21
N ARG A 275 32.65 18.43 26.65
CA ARG A 275 33.87 17.61 26.50
C ARG A 275 33.75 16.47 25.48
N ASP A 276 32.71 16.47 24.65
CA ASP A 276 32.52 15.48 23.59
C ASP A 276 33.47 15.76 22.41
N LYS A 277 34.13 14.70 21.91
CA LYS A 277 35.06 14.83 20.77
C LYS A 277 34.30 15.10 19.48
N ARG A 278 34.54 16.26 18.87
CA ARG A 278 33.94 16.67 17.60
C ARG A 278 34.88 16.37 16.43
N PHE A 279 34.32 15.88 15.33
CA PHE A 279 35.06 15.39 14.18
C PHE A 279 34.52 15.98 12.88
N ALA A 280 35.42 16.33 11.97
CA ALA A 280 35.13 16.51 10.55
C ALA A 280 35.45 15.22 9.79
N TYR A 281 34.91 15.12 8.58
CA TYR A 281 35.21 14.05 7.63
C TYR A 281 35.46 14.69 6.27
N TYR A 282 36.47 14.24 5.54
CA TYR A 282 36.73 14.70 4.17
C TYR A 282 37.00 13.52 3.25
N VAL A 283 36.55 13.60 2.00
CA VAL A 283 36.89 12.63 0.97
C VAL A 283 38.25 13.02 0.36
N PRO A 284 39.26 12.13 0.33
CA PRO A 284 40.56 12.44 -0.25
C PRO A 284 40.50 12.50 -1.79
N VAL A 285 40.26 13.69 -2.33
CA VAL A 285 40.02 13.91 -3.77
C VAL A 285 41.11 13.28 -4.65
N LEU A 286 42.39 13.41 -4.30
CA LEU A 286 43.51 12.83 -5.06
C LEU A 286 43.45 11.28 -5.11
N ASP A 287 43.13 10.62 -4.00
CA ASP A 287 43.04 9.16 -3.94
C ASP A 287 41.81 8.69 -4.72
N THR A 288 40.68 9.41 -4.61
CA THR A 288 39.44 9.15 -5.34
C THR A 288 39.64 9.26 -6.85
N LEU A 289 40.30 10.32 -7.32
CA LEU A 289 40.55 10.55 -8.75
C LEU A 289 41.51 9.51 -9.34
N LYS A 290 42.56 9.10 -8.61
CA LYS A 290 43.45 8.00 -9.02
C LYS A 290 42.67 6.70 -9.24
N ASN A 291 41.81 6.35 -8.28
CA ASN A 291 41.00 5.13 -8.36
C ASN A 291 39.96 5.21 -9.48
N MET A 292 39.31 6.36 -9.66
CA MET A 292 38.35 6.65 -10.73
C MET A 292 38.99 6.46 -12.13
N LEU A 293 40.12 7.14 -12.39
CA LEU A 293 40.83 7.07 -13.68
C LEU A 293 41.45 5.68 -13.97
N THR A 294 41.60 4.83 -12.95
CA THR A 294 42.01 3.43 -13.13
C THR A 294 40.91 2.57 -13.77
N SER A 295 39.64 2.99 -13.73
CA SER A 295 38.54 2.28 -14.40
C SER A 295 38.60 2.40 -15.93
N GLY A 296 38.22 1.34 -16.64
CA GLY A 296 38.13 1.34 -18.10
C GLY A 296 37.09 2.33 -18.65
N PHE A 297 35.97 2.50 -17.94
CA PHE A 297 34.88 3.41 -18.30
C PHE A 297 35.36 4.85 -18.52
N TRP A 298 36.08 5.41 -17.54
CA TRP A 298 36.56 6.79 -17.58
C TRP A 298 37.65 7.00 -18.64
N ARG A 299 38.41 5.97 -19.04
CA ARG A 299 39.37 6.07 -20.16
C ARG A 299 38.69 6.19 -21.52
N GLY A 300 37.54 5.54 -21.71
CA GLY A 300 36.71 5.72 -22.90
C GLY A 300 36.24 7.18 -23.01
N LEU A 301 35.52 7.66 -21.99
CA LEU A 301 34.94 9.01 -21.97
C LEU A 301 35.99 10.12 -22.11
N MET A 302 37.19 9.97 -21.54
CA MET A 302 38.28 10.94 -21.69
C MET A 302 38.88 10.97 -23.13
N SER A 303 38.64 9.94 -23.94
CA SER A 303 39.15 9.86 -25.33
C SER A 303 38.21 10.52 -26.34
N GLU A 304 36.91 10.62 -26.04
CA GLU A 304 35.88 11.12 -26.96
C GLU A 304 35.75 12.66 -26.96
N ASN A 305 36.19 13.34 -25.88
CA ASN A 305 35.98 14.77 -25.66
C ASN A 305 36.83 15.73 -26.52
N SER A 306 37.34 15.31 -27.68
CA SER A 306 38.12 16.14 -28.61
C SER A 306 37.26 16.82 -29.69
N VAL A 307 36.08 17.32 -29.31
CA VAL A 307 35.21 18.10 -30.20
C VAL A 307 35.86 19.45 -30.51
N GLN A 308 36.18 19.71 -31.78
CA GLN A 308 36.66 21.01 -32.23
C GLN A 308 35.50 22.02 -32.22
N SER A 309 35.48 22.95 -31.26
CA SER A 309 34.52 24.06 -31.23
C SER A 309 34.67 24.94 -32.47
N SER A 310 33.55 25.33 -33.07
CA SER A 310 33.52 26.36 -34.11
C SER A 310 33.91 27.73 -33.52
N PRO A 311 34.66 28.57 -34.26
CA PRO A 311 35.27 29.78 -33.69
C PRO A 311 34.26 30.81 -33.16
N ASP A 312 33.02 30.80 -33.66
CA ASP A 312 31.95 31.72 -33.25
C ASP A 312 31.06 31.18 -32.11
N VAL A 313 31.32 29.97 -31.59
CA VAL A 313 30.52 29.35 -30.51
C VAL A 313 31.41 28.99 -29.32
N LEU A 314 31.17 29.64 -28.18
CA LEU A 314 31.80 29.30 -26.90
C LEU A 314 31.20 27.99 -26.38
N SER A 315 32.03 26.96 -26.15
CA SER A 315 31.56 25.63 -25.74
C SER A 315 31.84 25.28 -24.28
N ASP A 316 33.01 25.61 -23.75
CA ASP A 316 33.41 25.33 -22.36
C ASP A 316 34.15 26.52 -21.70
N CYS A 317 34.58 26.34 -20.45
CA CYS A 317 35.33 27.36 -19.72
C CYS A 317 36.76 27.60 -20.27
N SER A 318 37.30 26.68 -21.07
CA SER A 318 38.59 26.86 -21.75
C SER A 318 38.51 27.72 -23.01
N ASP A 319 37.32 28.01 -23.52
CA ASP A 319 37.18 29.00 -24.58
C ASP A 319 37.46 30.45 -24.14
N GLY A 320 37.37 30.74 -22.84
CA GLY A 320 37.55 32.06 -22.26
C GLY A 320 38.98 32.59 -22.38
N LYS A 321 39.12 33.90 -22.66
CA LYS A 321 40.42 34.58 -22.83
C LYS A 321 41.40 34.34 -21.67
N LEU A 322 40.91 34.37 -20.43
CA LEU A 322 41.71 34.13 -19.22
C LEU A 322 42.25 32.70 -19.11
N PHE A 323 41.56 31.70 -19.67
CA PHE A 323 42.04 30.33 -19.72
C PHE A 323 43.09 30.20 -20.83
N LYS A 324 42.78 30.71 -22.03
CA LYS A 324 43.69 30.70 -23.19
C LYS A 324 44.99 31.47 -22.93
N SER A 325 45.01 32.45 -22.03
CA SER A 325 46.21 33.20 -21.61
C SER A 325 46.96 32.63 -20.40
N ASN A 326 46.54 31.51 -19.82
CA ASN A 326 47.16 30.95 -18.61
C ASN A 326 48.22 29.91 -18.97
N SER A 327 49.49 30.18 -18.65
CA SER A 327 50.62 29.31 -18.98
C SER A 327 50.45 27.88 -18.46
N PHE A 328 49.92 27.68 -17.25
CA PHE A 328 49.73 26.33 -16.70
C PHE A 328 48.84 25.44 -17.59
N PHE A 329 47.81 26.00 -18.24
CA PHE A 329 46.94 25.26 -19.14
C PHE A 329 47.51 25.14 -20.57
N GLN A 330 48.51 25.95 -20.92
CA GLN A 330 49.30 25.80 -22.15
C GLN A 330 50.39 24.73 -21.99
N ASP A 331 51.06 24.70 -20.83
CA ASP A 331 52.11 23.74 -20.46
C ASP A 331 51.54 22.33 -20.22
N PHE A 332 50.32 22.24 -19.67
CA PHE A 332 49.65 20.98 -19.33
C PHE A 332 48.26 20.85 -20.01
N PRO A 333 48.18 20.78 -21.35
CA PRO A 333 46.90 20.77 -22.08
C PRO A 333 46.03 19.54 -21.77
N ALA A 334 46.66 18.43 -21.37
CA ALA A 334 45.99 17.19 -20.94
C ALA A 334 45.70 17.12 -19.42
N CYS A 335 45.76 18.24 -18.70
CA CYS A 335 45.46 18.24 -17.26
C CYS A 335 43.98 17.92 -16.99
N LEU A 336 43.71 17.25 -15.86
CA LEU A 336 42.33 17.06 -15.40
C LEU A 336 41.78 18.37 -14.82
N LYS A 337 40.91 19.03 -15.58
CA LYS A 337 40.18 20.23 -15.14
C LYS A 337 39.17 19.84 -14.04
N LEU A 338 39.27 20.43 -12.84
CA LEU A 338 38.29 20.26 -11.76
C LEU A 338 37.52 21.56 -11.55
N VAL A 339 36.20 21.53 -11.70
CA VAL A 339 35.30 22.65 -11.38
C VAL A 339 34.66 22.39 -10.03
N LEU A 340 34.96 23.24 -9.04
CA LEU A 340 34.41 23.14 -7.70
C LEU A 340 33.28 24.17 -7.54
N TYR A 341 32.08 23.68 -7.28
CA TYR A 341 30.93 24.49 -6.90
C TYR A 341 30.84 24.56 -5.37
N GLN A 342 30.37 25.69 -4.84
CA GLN A 342 30.13 25.91 -3.41
C GLN A 342 28.86 26.73 -3.21
N ASP A 343 28.06 26.39 -2.21
CA ASP A 343 26.90 27.19 -1.84
C ASP A 343 27.28 28.22 -0.78
N ALA A 344 27.01 29.49 -1.08
CA ALA A 344 27.33 30.62 -0.20
C ALA A 344 26.05 31.23 0.35
N PHE A 345 25.77 31.01 1.63
CA PHE A 345 24.60 31.53 2.33
C PHE A 345 24.92 32.88 3.01
N GLU A 346 23.99 33.83 2.93
CA GLU A 346 23.99 35.05 3.75
C GLU A 346 22.86 34.97 4.79
N VAL A 347 23.17 35.24 6.05
CA VAL A 347 22.18 35.29 7.14
C VAL A 347 21.42 36.62 7.11
N VAL A 348 20.63 36.82 6.05
CA VAL A 348 19.75 37.98 5.82
C VAL A 348 18.42 37.54 5.18
N ASN A 349 17.45 38.45 5.13
CA ASN A 349 16.17 38.24 4.45
C ASN A 349 16.40 37.90 2.95
N PRO A 350 15.89 36.77 2.42
CA PRO A 350 16.16 36.32 1.05
C PRO A 350 15.61 37.23 -0.07
N LEU A 351 14.83 38.26 0.28
CA LEU A 351 14.32 39.27 -0.66
C LEU A 351 15.09 40.60 -0.62
N GLY A 352 16.21 40.67 0.12
CA GLY A 352 17.02 41.88 0.27
C GLY A 352 18.31 41.89 -0.57
N SER A 353 18.74 43.07 -1.01
CA SER A 353 20.08 43.26 -1.59
C SER A 353 21.18 42.90 -0.57
N ALA A 354 22.23 42.20 -1.03
CA ALA A 354 23.36 41.73 -0.19
C ALA A 354 23.92 42.85 0.70
N ARG A 355 23.96 42.61 2.02
CA ARG A 355 24.13 43.68 3.03
C ARG A 355 25.36 43.54 3.93
N ARG A 356 26.17 42.50 3.78
CA ARG A 356 27.36 42.24 4.61
C ARG A 356 28.56 41.78 3.77
N LYS A 357 29.77 42.14 4.20
CA LYS A 357 31.04 41.77 3.53
C LYS A 357 31.41 40.28 3.67
N HIS A 358 30.73 39.53 4.52
CA HIS A 358 31.09 38.15 4.88
C HIS A 358 29.93 37.22 4.54
N LYS A 359 30.17 36.32 3.57
CA LYS A 359 29.29 35.19 3.26
C LYS A 359 29.73 33.97 4.07
N LEU A 360 28.79 33.11 4.46
CA LEU A 360 29.09 31.79 5.02
C LEU A 360 29.05 30.77 3.88
N THR A 361 30.21 30.25 3.51
CA THR A 361 30.35 29.19 2.50
C THR A 361 30.16 27.83 3.15
N SER A 362 29.21 27.04 2.63
CA SER A 362 29.12 25.62 2.93
C SER A 362 29.82 24.83 1.82
N LEU A 363 30.78 24.00 2.22
CA LEU A 363 31.29 22.93 1.37
C LEU A 363 30.48 21.67 1.75
N CYS A 364 29.66 21.20 0.82
CA CYS A 364 28.88 19.97 0.94
C CYS A 364 29.69 18.73 0.52
#